data_AF-A0A6V7LZY3-F1
#
_entry.id   AF-A0A6V7LZY3-F1
#
_cell.length_a   1.000
_cell.length_b   1.000
_cell.length_c   1.000
_cell.angle_alpha   90.00
_cell.angle_beta   90.00
_cell.angle_gamma   90.00
#
_symmetry.space_group_name_H-M   'P 1'
#
loop_
_entity.id
_entity.type
_entity.pdbx_description
1 polymer ?
#
loop_
_entity_poly.entity_id
_entity_poly.type
_entity_poly.pdbx_seq_one_letter_code
_entity_poly.pdbx_strand_id
1 'polypeptide(L)'
;EFVCDMDKDELKCYMRALLIALRKVHLFNIIHRDVKPSNFLYDRKNRRYLLVDFGLAQEYIPEKKAEVIQEKTPESYSAKRKRTNE
;
A
#
# COMPACT_ATOMS: atom_id res chain seq x y z
N GLU A 1 22.24 -0.16 -10.26
CA GLU A 1 23.25 0.84 -10.70
C GLU A 1 22.72 1.91 -11.67
N PHE A 2 21.61 1.70 -12.39
CA PHE A 2 21.07 2.65 -13.39
C PHE A 2 20.74 4.08 -12.91
N VAL A 3 20.46 4.29 -11.63
CA VAL A 3 20.12 5.63 -11.12
C VAL A 3 21.33 6.57 -11.14
N CYS A 4 22.54 6.04 -11.05
CA CYS A 4 23.77 6.84 -10.97
C CYS A 4 24.14 7.50 -12.31
N ASP A 5 23.63 6.96 -13.44
CA ASP A 5 23.97 7.45 -14.79
C ASP A 5 22.88 8.37 -15.39
N MET A 6 21.85 8.72 -14.62
CA MET A 6 20.75 9.58 -15.08
C MET A 6 21.17 11.05 -15.07
N ASP A 7 20.77 11.78 -16.12
CA ASP A 7 20.85 13.24 -16.08
C ASP A 7 19.77 13.85 -15.16
N LYS A 8 19.86 15.16 -14.93
CA LYS A 8 18.94 15.87 -14.02
C LYS A 8 17.48 15.80 -14.46
N ASP A 9 17.21 15.81 -15.75
CA ASP A 9 15.84 15.84 -16.26
C ASP A 9 15.23 14.43 -16.30
N GLU A 10 16.03 13.43 -16.63
CA GLU A 10 15.68 12.01 -16.49
C GLU A 10 15.37 11.65 -15.03
N LEU A 11 16.20 12.11 -14.09
CA LEU A 11 15.95 11.90 -12.66
C LEU A 11 14.63 12.52 -12.20
N LYS A 12 14.29 13.74 -12.68
CA LYS A 12 12.98 14.36 -12.39
C LYS A 12 11.83 13.52 -12.95
N CYS A 13 11.96 13.01 -14.17
CA CYS A 13 10.95 12.14 -14.79
C CYS A 13 10.77 10.84 -13.99
N TYR A 14 11.88 10.20 -13.59
CA TYR A 14 11.89 9.00 -12.78
C TYR A 14 11.19 9.22 -11.44
N MET A 15 11.57 10.26 -10.70
CA MET A 15 10.97 10.61 -9.42
C MET A 15 9.47 10.93 -9.54
N ARG A 16 9.08 11.67 -10.58
CA ARG A 16 7.66 11.95 -10.85
C ARG A 16 6.88 10.66 -11.11
N ALA A 17 7.41 9.74 -11.91
CA ALA A 17 6.76 8.47 -12.18
C ALA A 17 6.61 7.61 -10.92
N LEU A 18 7.63 7.58 -10.05
CA LEU A 18 7.59 6.87 -8.77
C LEU A 18 6.49 7.42 -7.86
N LEU A 19 6.43 8.75 -7.70
CA LEU A 19 5.41 9.41 -6.88
C LEU A 19 3.99 9.18 -7.43
N ILE A 20 3.81 9.13 -8.75
CA ILE A 20 2.53 8.78 -9.37
C ILE A 20 2.15 7.33 -9.03
N ALA A 21 3.09 6.38 -9.13
CA ALA A 21 2.84 4.98 -8.79
C ALA A 21 2.46 4.83 -7.30
N LEU A 22 3.20 5.46 -6.40
CA LEU A 22 2.91 5.44 -4.97
C LEU A 22 1.55 6.08 -4.65
N ARG A 23 1.21 7.21 -5.25
CA ARG A 23 -0.13 7.80 -5.11
C ARG A 23 -1.22 6.82 -5.49
N LYS A 24 -1.05 6.06 -6.59
CA LYS A 24 -2.02 5.03 -6.99
C LYS A 24 -2.12 3.91 -5.97
N VAL A 25 -0.99 3.39 -5.47
CA VAL A 25 -0.97 2.34 -4.44
C VAL A 25 -1.68 2.82 -3.17
N HIS A 26 -1.44 4.05 -2.74
CA HIS A 26 -2.05 4.61 -1.53
C HIS A 26 -3.57 4.81 -1.65
N LEU A 27 -4.12 4.98 -2.86
CA LEU A 27 -5.58 5.02 -3.07
C LEU A 27 -6.27 3.69 -2.73
N PHE A 28 -5.52 2.59 -2.72
CA PHE A 28 -6.01 1.27 -2.30
C PHE A 28 -5.76 1.00 -0.81
N ASN A 29 -5.41 2.03 -0.03
CA ASN A 29 -4.96 1.87 1.37
C ASN A 29 -3.81 0.88 1.51
N ILE A 30 -2.88 0.83 0.56
CA ILE A 30 -1.69 -0.02 0.63
C ILE A 30 -0.47 0.86 0.86
N ILE A 31 0.41 0.44 1.77
CA ILE A 31 1.76 1.00 1.94
C ILE A 31 2.76 -0.01 1.41
N HIS A 32 3.60 0.38 0.45
CA HIS A 32 4.57 -0.53 -0.19
C HIS A 32 5.68 -1.01 0.76
N ARG A 33 6.12 -0.15 1.70
CA ARG A 33 7.18 -0.37 2.71
C ARG A 33 8.60 -0.72 2.20
N ASP A 34 8.78 -1.11 0.95
CA ASP A 34 10.08 -1.46 0.36
C ASP A 34 10.38 -0.69 -0.94
N VAL A 35 10.31 0.64 -0.88
CA VAL A 35 10.60 1.51 -2.02
C VAL A 35 12.11 1.69 -2.15
N LYS A 36 12.67 1.15 -3.23
CA LYS A 36 14.09 1.26 -3.59
C LYS A 36 14.26 1.14 -5.10
N PRO A 37 15.41 1.58 -5.68
CA PRO A 37 15.61 1.54 -7.12
C PRO A 37 15.43 0.16 -7.78
N SER A 38 15.77 -0.93 -7.10
CA SER A 38 15.59 -2.29 -7.63
C SER A 38 14.12 -2.68 -7.79
N ASN A 39 13.20 -2.04 -7.05
CA ASN A 39 11.77 -2.32 -7.06
C ASN A 39 10.99 -1.32 -7.93
N PHE A 40 11.68 -0.41 -8.63
CA PHE A 40 11.05 0.52 -9.57
C PHE A 40 11.70 0.39 -10.94
N LEU A 41 11.11 -0.49 -11.74
CA LEU A 41 11.59 -0.84 -13.07
C LEU A 41 11.44 0.36 -14.01
N TYR A 42 12.47 0.59 -14.81
CA TYR A 42 12.51 1.66 -15.77
C TYR A 42 12.93 1.14 -17.15
N ASP A 43 12.00 1.18 -18.09
CA ASP A 43 12.26 0.97 -19.52
C ASP A 43 12.55 2.32 -20.18
N ARG A 44 13.85 2.61 -20.36
CA ARG A 44 14.35 3.86 -20.95
C ARG A 44 13.96 4.01 -22.42
N LYS A 45 13.88 2.90 -23.18
CA LYS A 45 13.54 2.93 -24.61
C LYS A 45 12.10 3.39 -24.83
N ASN A 46 11.18 2.87 -24.03
CA ASN A 46 9.75 3.19 -24.13
C ASN A 46 9.27 4.24 -23.11
N ARG A 47 10.17 4.78 -22.27
CA ARG A 47 9.87 5.67 -21.12
C ARG A 47 8.75 5.13 -20.22
N ARG A 48 8.78 3.83 -19.92
CA ARG A 48 7.78 3.17 -19.06
C ARG A 48 8.37 2.89 -17.68
N TYR A 49 7.54 3.04 -16.66
CA TYR A 49 7.93 2.84 -15.27
C TYR A 49 6.95 1.92 -14.58
N LEU A 50 7.45 1.02 -13.72
CA LEU A 50 6.63 0.07 -12.98
C LEU A 50 7.16 -0.14 -11.57
N LEU A 51 6.30 0.07 -10.58
CA LEU A 51 6.56 -0.30 -9.18
C LEU A 51 6.20 -1.78 -9.00
N VAL A 52 7.16 -2.55 -8.48
CA VAL A 52 7.06 -4.01 -8.32
C VAL A 52 7.43 -4.44 -6.90
N ASP A 53 7.22 -5.71 -6.60
CA ASP A 53 7.54 -6.36 -5.34
C ASP A 53 6.76 -5.81 -4.13
N PHE A 54 5.52 -6.26 -4.02
CA PHE A 54 4.63 -5.97 -2.89
C PHE A 54 4.77 -6.99 -1.75
N GLY A 55 5.84 -7.80 -1.71
CA GLY A 55 6.01 -8.85 -0.70
C GLY A 55 6.05 -8.32 0.74
N LEU A 56 6.49 -7.07 0.91
CA LEU A 56 6.49 -6.36 2.20
C LEU A 56 5.36 -5.34 2.32
N ALA A 57 4.44 -5.26 1.37
CA ALA A 57 3.35 -4.29 1.43
C ALA A 57 2.38 -4.58 2.58
N GLN A 58 1.68 -3.55 3.07
CA GLN A 58 0.72 -3.66 4.17
C GLN A 58 -0.51 -2.80 3.91
N GLU A 59 -1.69 -3.29 4.28
CA GLU A 59 -2.90 -2.48 4.32
C GLU A 59 -2.79 -1.43 5.44
N TYR A 60 -3.04 -0.17 5.09
CA TYR A 60 -3.16 0.94 6.00
C TYR A 60 -4.58 0.97 6.56
N ILE A 61 -4.70 0.66 7.85
CA ILE A 61 -5.94 0.80 8.60
C ILE A 61 -5.79 2.09 9.43
N PRO A 62 -6.53 3.16 9.11
CA PRO A 62 -6.55 4.34 9.97
C PRO A 62 -7.02 3.92 11.35
N GLU A 63 -6.30 4.35 12.40
CA GLU A 63 -6.81 4.23 13.74
C GLU A 63 -8.16 4.93 13.79
N LYS A 64 -9.23 4.17 14.08
CA LYS A 64 -10.48 4.79 14.50
C LYS A 64 -10.11 5.58 15.75
N LYS A 65 -10.18 6.91 15.70
CA LYS A 65 -10.28 7.69 16.93
C LYS A 65 -11.36 6.99 17.73
N ALA A 66 -11.00 6.51 18.92
CA ALA A 66 -11.98 6.00 19.85
C ALA A 66 -12.92 7.17 20.14
N GLU A 67 -14.00 7.28 19.36
CA GLU A 67 -15.19 7.95 19.84
C GLU A 67 -15.52 7.20 21.12
N VAL A 68 -15.40 7.90 22.24
CA VAL A 68 -15.77 7.41 23.56
C VAL A 68 -17.27 7.12 23.48
N ILE A 69 -17.61 5.91 23.06
CA ILE A 69 -18.96 5.38 23.18
C ILE A 69 -19.13 5.14 24.67
N GLN A 70 -19.81 6.07 25.35
CA GLN A 70 -20.35 5.80 26.68
C GLN A 70 -21.14 4.50 26.60
N GLU A 71 -20.69 3.49 27.35
CA GLU A 71 -21.34 2.19 27.45
C GLU A 71 -22.83 2.40 27.80
N LYS A 72 -23.70 2.12 26.83
CA LYS A 72 -25.05 1.65 27.13
C LYS A 72 -25.08 0.20 26.70
N THR A 73 -24.95 -0.70 27.68
CA THR A 73 -25.27 -2.12 27.53
C THR A 73 -26.70 -2.29 27.00
N PRO A 74 -26.90 -3.22 26.06
CA PRO A 74 -28.07 -4.07 26.19
C PRO A 74 -27.68 -5.56 26.01
N GLU A 75 -27.90 -6.29 27.10
CA GLU A 75 -28.59 -7.58 27.16
C GLU A 75 -28.49 -8.53 25.95
N SER A 76 -27.84 -9.66 26.23
CA SER A 76 -28.11 -11.02 25.73
C SER A 76 -28.81 -11.18 24.37
N TYR A 77 -28.03 -11.56 23.35
CA TYR A 77 -28.53 -12.46 22.32
C TYR A 77 -27.75 -13.77 22.37
N SER A 78 -28.37 -14.77 22.97
CA SER A 78 -27.97 -16.16 22.82
C SER A 78 -28.17 -16.59 21.36
N ALA A 79 -27.09 -17.00 20.69
CA ALA A 79 -27.17 -17.67 19.40
C ALA A 79 -26.35 -18.95 19.45
N LYS A 80 -27.07 -20.05 19.74
CA LYS A 80 -26.59 -21.43 19.74
C LYS A 80 -25.95 -21.75 18.39
N ARG A 81 -24.63 -21.96 18.35
CA ARG A 81 -23.99 -22.65 17.23
C ARG A 81 -24.14 -24.17 17.43
N LYS A 82 -25.10 -24.77 16.72
CA LYS A 82 -25.12 -26.23 16.49
C LYS A 82 -23.84 -26.60 15.76
N ARG A 83 -22.96 -27.37 16.40
CA ARG A 83 -21.98 -28.19 15.68
C ARG A 83 -22.71 -29.47 15.28
N THR A 84 -22.90 -29.66 13.99
CA THR A 84 -23.07 -30.98 13.41
C THR A 84 -21.72 -31.36 12.85
N ASN A 85 -21.13 -32.44 13.35
CA ASN A 85 -20.30 -33.38 12.61
C ASN A 85 -20.11 -34.62 13.49
N GLU A 86 -20.62 -35.73 12.95
CA GLU A 86 -20.60 -37.13 13.42
C GLU A 86 -21.44 -37.49 14.66
#